data_AF-A0A517XNX0-F1
#
_entry.id   AF-A0A517XNX0-F1
#
_cell.length_a   1.000
_cell.length_b   1.000
_cell.length_c   1.000
_cell.angle_alpha   90.00
_cell.angle_beta   90.00
_cell.angle_gamma   90.00
#
_symmetry.space_group_name_H-M   'P 1'
#
loop_
_entity.id
_entity.type
_entity.pdbx_description
1 polymer ?
#
loop_
_entity_poly.entity_id
_entity_poly.type
_entity_poly.pdbx_seq_one_letter_code
_entity_poly.pdbx_strand_id
1 'polypeptide(L)'
;MTRLKLALVLGAATAAGLAVAQPDAAPRFKWQPGQTFTYKVAQQTAVQETTLDDKADKTVTSDTRTSLALTRRWVVKGVSPAGVATLEMSITALKRDIRQPDGMTTTLDSANADDAKGMAEYLNRPVVTVAVDAQGRLVEVKEAKGGSAARLHAELPFRVVLPDAAPAAGQTWNRAFSLKLDPPLGAGETHEFTQTYTSKGVQDGLLVVGVGTALKAPPKTAGEQVPLVPMLWAGDVYFDPAAGRYHASRLSAKAELPNHLGEGTRYAYQSTYTEDLLTK
;
A
#
# COMPACT_ATOMS: atom_id res chain seq x y z
N MET A 1 -19.11 60.35 49.71
CA MET A 1 -18.45 60.03 48.43
C MET A 1 -18.42 58.52 48.26
N THR A 2 -19.40 57.98 47.56
CA THR A 2 -19.69 56.55 47.45
C THR A 2 -18.88 55.96 46.29
N ARG A 3 -17.92 55.07 46.57
CA ARG A 3 -17.15 54.37 45.52
C ARG A 3 -17.81 53.04 45.19
N LEU A 4 -18.38 52.96 43.99
CA LEU A 4 -18.95 51.77 43.36
C LEU A 4 -17.78 50.83 42.96
N LYS A 5 -17.74 49.60 43.48
CA LYS A 5 -16.79 48.56 43.04
C LYS A 5 -17.48 47.66 42.02
N LEU A 6 -17.06 47.76 40.76
CA LEU A 6 -17.46 46.90 39.67
C LEU A 6 -16.62 45.61 39.74
N ALA A 7 -17.25 44.47 40.01
CA ALA A 7 -16.60 43.17 39.96
C ALA A 7 -16.78 42.56 38.56
N LEU A 8 -15.67 42.40 37.85
CA LEU A 8 -15.59 41.77 36.54
C LEU A 8 -15.55 40.24 36.74
N VAL A 9 -16.59 39.53 36.29
CA VAL A 9 -16.62 38.06 36.27
C VAL A 9 -15.99 37.60 34.95
N LEU A 10 -14.79 37.01 35.04
CA LEU A 10 -14.14 36.32 33.92
C LEU A 10 -14.74 34.92 33.78
N GLY A 11 -15.57 34.70 32.77
CA GLY A 11 -16.05 33.38 32.40
C GLY A 11 -14.97 32.57 31.69
N ALA A 12 -14.44 31.54 32.34
CA ALA A 12 -13.55 30.56 31.72
C ALA A 12 -14.40 29.59 30.87
N ALA A 13 -14.33 29.71 29.55
CA ALA A 13 -14.90 28.74 28.62
C ALA A 13 -13.95 27.53 28.53
N THR A 14 -14.25 26.47 29.27
CA THR A 14 -13.63 25.15 29.09
C THR A 14 -14.15 24.53 27.80
N ALA A 15 -13.32 24.55 26.74
CA ALA A 15 -13.53 23.75 25.55
C ALA A 15 -13.32 22.27 25.92
N ALA A 16 -14.40 21.57 26.25
CA ALA A 16 -14.39 20.12 26.40
C ALA A 16 -14.24 19.50 25.01
N GLY A 17 -13.01 19.13 24.65
CA GLY A 17 -12.76 18.28 23.49
C GLY A 17 -13.48 16.95 23.69
N LEU A 18 -14.40 16.62 22.77
CA LEU A 18 -15.05 15.31 22.72
C LEU A 18 -13.98 14.26 22.44
N ALA A 19 -13.49 13.60 23.49
CA ALA A 19 -12.67 12.41 23.35
C ALA A 19 -13.57 11.29 22.80
N VAL A 20 -13.44 10.99 21.52
CA VAL A 20 -14.06 9.80 20.92
C VAL A 20 -13.43 8.58 21.59
N ALA A 21 -14.25 7.79 22.30
CA ALA A 21 -13.78 6.61 23.01
C ALA A 21 -13.08 5.64 22.05
N GLN A 22 -11.86 5.22 22.38
CA GLN A 22 -11.19 4.16 21.64
C GLN A 22 -11.91 2.83 21.88
N PRO A 23 -12.01 1.94 20.86
CA PRO A 23 -12.60 0.63 21.07
C PRO A 23 -11.79 -0.18 22.08
N ASP A 24 -12.45 -0.70 23.12
CA ASP A 24 -11.84 -1.52 24.17
C ASP A 24 -11.36 -2.89 23.65
N ALA A 25 -11.97 -3.38 22.56
CA ALA A 25 -11.61 -4.64 21.94
C ALA A 25 -10.52 -4.47 20.88
N ALA A 26 -9.57 -5.41 20.84
CA ALA A 26 -8.51 -5.42 19.85
C ALA A 26 -9.10 -5.48 18.42
N PRO A 27 -8.65 -4.62 17.48
CA PRO A 27 -9.17 -4.60 16.13
C PRO A 27 -8.84 -5.90 15.42
N ARG A 28 -9.84 -6.53 14.81
CA ARG A 28 -9.70 -7.79 14.07
C ARG A 28 -10.56 -7.76 12.82
N PHE A 29 -10.06 -8.41 11.77
CA PHE A 29 -10.89 -8.73 10.63
C PHE A 29 -11.99 -9.71 11.04
N LYS A 30 -13.23 -9.40 10.66
CA LYS A 30 -14.42 -10.21 10.93
C LYS A 30 -14.85 -10.92 9.65
N TRP A 31 -14.08 -11.94 9.28
CA TRP A 31 -14.31 -12.70 8.06
C TRP A 31 -15.62 -13.47 8.09
N GLN A 32 -16.38 -13.41 7.00
CA GLN A 32 -17.59 -14.22 6.82
C GLN A 32 -17.54 -14.94 5.46
N PRO A 33 -17.79 -16.26 5.39
CA PRO A 33 -17.87 -16.96 4.11
C PRO A 33 -18.87 -16.30 3.15
N GLY A 34 -18.50 -16.17 1.87
CA GLY A 34 -19.29 -15.48 0.85
C GLY A 34 -19.16 -13.94 0.89
N GLN A 35 -18.58 -13.36 1.93
CA GLN A 35 -18.34 -11.92 2.00
C GLN A 35 -17.45 -11.47 0.85
N THR A 36 -17.84 -10.36 0.23
CA THR A 36 -17.13 -9.78 -0.91
C THR A 36 -16.67 -8.38 -0.56
N PHE A 37 -15.43 -8.06 -0.93
CA PHE A 37 -14.87 -6.72 -0.83
C PHE A 37 -14.40 -6.27 -2.21
N THR A 38 -14.94 -5.17 -2.71
CA THR A 38 -14.50 -4.59 -3.98
C THR A 38 -13.79 -3.29 -3.70
N TYR A 39 -12.59 -3.13 -4.25
CA TYR A 39 -11.77 -1.95 -4.07
C TYR A 39 -11.43 -1.31 -5.40
N LYS A 40 -11.50 0.02 -5.45
CA LYS A 40 -10.93 0.80 -6.53
C LYS A 40 -9.54 1.25 -6.12
N VAL A 41 -8.57 0.97 -6.96
CA VAL A 41 -7.17 1.31 -6.82
C VAL A 41 -6.81 2.32 -7.90
N ALA A 42 -6.07 3.35 -7.52
CA ALA A 42 -5.33 4.19 -8.45
C ALA A 42 -3.87 4.27 -8.02
N GLN A 43 -2.96 4.14 -8.97
CA GLN A 43 -1.54 4.29 -8.74
C GLN A 43 -0.93 5.14 -9.84
N GLN A 44 -0.12 6.11 -9.46
CA GLN A 44 0.69 6.90 -10.39
C GLN A 44 2.14 6.71 -10.05
N THR A 45 2.97 6.42 -11.04
CA THR A 45 4.40 6.22 -10.86
C THR A 45 5.15 7.07 -11.88
N ALA A 46 6.18 7.79 -11.42
CA ALA A 46 7.11 8.52 -12.26
C ALA A 46 8.52 8.02 -11.96
N VAL A 47 9.25 7.67 -13.02
CA VAL A 47 10.65 7.30 -12.98
C VAL A 47 11.41 8.27 -13.86
N GLN A 48 12.41 8.92 -13.29
CA GLN A 48 13.38 9.70 -14.03
C GLN A 48 14.75 9.05 -13.86
N GLU A 49 15.38 8.71 -14.97
CA GLU A 49 16.68 8.04 -14.95
C GLU A 49 17.66 8.79 -15.83
N THR A 50 18.80 9.16 -15.26
CA THR A 50 19.93 9.76 -15.96
C THR A 50 21.03 8.73 -16.11
N THR A 51 21.41 8.43 -17.35
CA THR A 51 22.47 7.49 -17.71
C THR A 51 23.52 8.20 -18.55
N LEU A 52 24.68 7.56 -18.73
CA LEU A 52 25.68 8.00 -19.70
C LEU A 52 25.29 7.50 -21.10
N ASP A 53 25.43 8.36 -22.11
CA ASP A 53 25.34 7.97 -23.51
C ASP A 53 26.69 7.37 -23.94
N ASP A 54 26.68 6.05 -24.22
CA ASP A 54 27.84 5.27 -24.66
C ASP A 54 28.56 5.86 -25.89
N LYS A 55 27.90 6.74 -26.65
CA LYS A 55 28.46 7.35 -27.87
C LYS A 55 28.95 8.79 -27.69
N ALA A 56 28.54 9.48 -26.63
CA ALA A 56 28.70 10.94 -26.54
C ALA A 56 29.33 11.45 -25.24
N ASP A 57 29.61 10.58 -24.26
CA ASP A 57 30.11 10.95 -22.92
C ASP A 57 29.29 12.10 -22.29
N LYS A 58 27.98 12.08 -22.59
CA LYS A 58 26.98 13.05 -22.14
C LYS A 58 25.92 12.30 -21.36
N THR A 59 25.39 12.93 -20.34
CA THR A 59 24.25 12.41 -19.60
C THR A 59 22.98 12.56 -20.43
N VAL A 60 22.18 11.50 -20.52
CA VAL A 60 20.83 11.51 -21.09
C VAL A 60 19.84 11.22 -19.99
N THR A 61 18.77 12.01 -19.91
CA THR A 61 17.69 11.81 -18.94
C THR A 61 16.47 11.26 -19.65
N SER A 62 15.99 10.11 -19.18
CA SER A 62 14.72 9.52 -19.58
C SER A 62 13.67 9.77 -18.49
N ASP A 63 12.40 9.87 -18.90
CA ASP A 63 11.26 10.02 -17.99
C ASP A 63 10.15 9.07 -18.45
N THR A 64 9.75 8.18 -17.56
CA THR A 64 8.66 7.23 -17.78
C THR A 64 7.58 7.47 -16.73
N ARG A 65 6.33 7.61 -17.18
CA ARG A 65 5.18 7.75 -16.29
C ARG A 65 4.18 6.63 -16.52
N THR A 66 3.72 6.02 -15.43
CA THR A 66 2.69 5.00 -15.45
C THR A 66 1.49 5.47 -14.64
N SER A 67 0.30 5.37 -15.22
CA SER A 67 -0.97 5.52 -14.52
C SER A 67 -1.67 4.17 -14.54
N LEU A 68 -2.14 3.70 -13.38
CA LEU A 68 -2.91 2.49 -13.23
C LEU A 68 -4.20 2.80 -12.48
N ALA A 69 -5.33 2.41 -13.06
CA ALA A 69 -6.62 2.32 -12.40
C ALA A 69 -7.10 0.87 -12.44
N LEU A 70 -7.54 0.34 -11.31
CA LEU A 70 -7.82 -1.08 -11.11
C LEU A 70 -9.04 -1.22 -10.20
N THR A 71 -9.98 -2.09 -10.55
CA THR A 71 -10.98 -2.57 -9.60
C THR A 71 -10.66 -4.03 -9.27
N ARG A 72 -10.36 -4.30 -8.00
CA ARG A 72 -10.14 -5.67 -7.51
C ARG A 72 -11.28 -6.10 -6.61
N ARG A 73 -11.64 -7.38 -6.69
CA ARG A 73 -12.67 -7.99 -5.87
C ARG A 73 -12.10 -9.18 -5.14
N TRP A 74 -12.18 -9.15 -3.81
CA TRP A 74 -11.88 -10.24 -2.91
C TRP A 74 -13.17 -10.96 -2.49
N VAL A 75 -13.15 -12.28 -2.46
CA VAL A 75 -14.24 -13.11 -1.95
C VAL A 75 -13.69 -14.03 -0.85
N VAL A 76 -14.33 -14.03 0.32
CA VAL A 76 -14.03 -15.00 1.39
C VAL A 76 -14.65 -16.34 1.01
N LYS A 77 -13.83 -17.33 0.71
CA LYS A 77 -14.27 -18.68 0.32
C LYS A 77 -14.64 -19.53 1.52
N GLY A 78 -14.00 -19.30 2.64
CA GLY A 78 -14.24 -19.99 3.90
C GLY A 78 -13.38 -19.41 5.00
N VAL A 79 -13.74 -19.73 6.25
CA VAL A 79 -13.01 -19.35 7.45
C VAL A 79 -12.80 -20.61 8.28
N SER A 80 -11.56 -20.89 8.65
CA SER A 80 -11.23 -22.05 9.48
C SER A 80 -11.69 -21.85 10.93
N PRO A 81 -11.75 -22.91 11.75
CA PRO A 81 -12.03 -22.78 13.19
C PRO A 81 -11.06 -21.86 13.94
N ALA A 82 -9.84 -21.67 13.43
CA ALA A 82 -8.84 -20.75 13.97
C ALA A 82 -9.03 -19.29 13.52
N GLY A 83 -10.09 -18.99 12.74
CA GLY A 83 -10.36 -17.65 12.21
C GLY A 83 -9.54 -17.27 10.98
N VAL A 84 -8.89 -18.24 10.31
CA VAL A 84 -8.10 -17.99 9.09
C VAL A 84 -9.02 -18.06 7.87
N ALA A 85 -9.13 -16.96 7.13
CA ALA A 85 -9.91 -16.87 5.91
C ALA A 85 -9.11 -17.33 4.68
N THR A 86 -9.73 -18.16 3.84
CA THR A 86 -9.27 -18.34 2.45
C THR A 86 -9.95 -17.30 1.57
N LEU A 87 -9.15 -16.52 0.85
CA LEU A 87 -9.60 -15.39 0.03
C LEU A 87 -9.18 -15.60 -1.43
N GLU A 88 -10.10 -15.32 -2.35
CA GLU A 88 -9.82 -15.26 -3.80
C GLU A 88 -9.93 -13.82 -4.29
N MET A 89 -8.93 -13.34 -5.01
CA MET A 89 -8.94 -12.04 -5.69
C MET A 89 -9.15 -12.20 -7.18
N SER A 90 -9.98 -11.33 -7.74
CA SER A 90 -10.16 -11.15 -9.19
C SER A 90 -9.99 -9.68 -9.55
N ILE A 91 -9.47 -9.40 -10.74
CA ILE A 91 -9.46 -8.06 -11.33
C ILE A 91 -10.72 -7.93 -12.16
N THR A 92 -11.59 -6.96 -11.86
CA THR A 92 -12.87 -6.78 -12.57
C THR A 92 -12.84 -5.63 -13.56
N ALA A 93 -11.90 -4.70 -13.40
CA ALA A 93 -11.60 -3.64 -14.35
C ALA A 93 -10.13 -3.23 -14.22
N LEU A 94 -9.51 -2.85 -15.33
CA LEU A 94 -8.15 -2.33 -15.39
C LEU A 94 -8.03 -1.29 -16.50
N LYS A 95 -7.36 -0.20 -16.21
CA LYS A 95 -6.81 0.73 -17.20
C LYS A 95 -5.37 1.04 -16.81
N ARG A 96 -4.45 0.93 -17.75
CA ARG A 96 -3.05 1.27 -17.56
C ARG A 96 -2.55 2.10 -18.74
N ASP A 97 -1.99 3.27 -18.43
CA ASP A 97 -1.31 4.13 -19.38
C ASP A 97 0.18 4.15 -19.04
N ILE A 98 1.05 3.91 -20.03
CA ILE A 98 2.50 4.04 -19.89
C ILE A 98 2.97 5.07 -20.90
N ARG A 99 3.41 6.23 -20.41
CA ARG A 99 4.08 7.26 -21.20
C ARG A 99 5.58 6.97 -21.19
N GLN A 100 6.11 6.73 -22.38
CA GLN A 100 7.52 6.47 -22.64
C GLN A 100 8.32 7.79 -22.72
N PRO A 101 9.67 7.72 -22.63
CA PRO A 101 10.52 8.92 -22.72
C PRO A 101 10.38 9.71 -24.03
N ASP A 102 10.02 9.05 -25.13
CA ASP A 102 9.76 9.70 -26.43
C ASP A 102 8.41 10.46 -26.49
N GLY A 103 7.62 10.39 -25.42
CA GLY A 103 6.29 11.00 -25.32
C GLY A 103 5.14 10.12 -25.81
N MET A 104 5.43 8.97 -26.44
CA MET A 104 4.41 8.01 -26.85
C MET A 104 3.73 7.42 -25.61
N THR A 105 2.41 7.21 -25.69
CA THR A 105 1.64 6.57 -24.62
C THR A 105 1.04 5.27 -25.12
N THR A 106 1.31 4.18 -24.41
CA THR A 106 0.62 2.90 -24.61
C THR A 106 -0.47 2.76 -23.57
N THR A 107 -1.70 2.53 -24.02
CA THR A 107 -2.87 2.29 -23.16
C THR A 107 -3.29 0.83 -23.26
N LEU A 108 -3.64 0.24 -22.11
CA LEU A 108 -4.34 -1.03 -21.99
C LEU A 108 -5.58 -0.80 -21.13
N ASP A 109 -6.78 -0.94 -21.71
CA ASP A 109 -8.05 -0.63 -21.04
C ASP A 109 -9.06 -1.77 -21.20
N SER A 110 -9.48 -2.38 -20.10
CA SER A 110 -10.48 -3.45 -20.08
C SER A 110 -11.87 -3.03 -20.57
N ALA A 111 -12.14 -1.72 -20.67
CA ALA A 111 -13.36 -1.22 -21.29
C ALA A 111 -13.29 -1.26 -22.84
N ASN A 112 -12.09 -1.38 -23.42
CA ASN A 112 -11.90 -1.63 -24.84
C ASN A 112 -12.00 -3.14 -25.12
N ALA A 113 -12.77 -3.52 -26.15
CA ALA A 113 -13.08 -4.91 -26.44
C ALA A 113 -11.86 -5.76 -26.85
N ASP A 114 -10.90 -5.20 -27.57
CA ASP A 114 -9.72 -5.95 -28.04
C ASP A 114 -8.71 -6.12 -26.91
N ASP A 115 -8.50 -5.08 -26.11
CA ASP A 115 -7.71 -5.16 -24.87
C ASP A 115 -8.30 -6.18 -23.88
N ALA A 116 -9.63 -6.17 -23.72
CA ALA A 116 -10.34 -7.12 -22.86
C ALA A 116 -10.14 -8.58 -23.30
N LYS A 117 -10.12 -8.86 -24.61
CA LYS A 117 -9.79 -10.20 -25.13
C LYS A 117 -8.37 -10.60 -24.74
N GLY A 118 -7.41 -9.69 -24.87
CA GLY A 118 -6.02 -9.90 -24.45
C GLY A 118 -5.85 -10.16 -22.95
N MET A 119 -6.81 -9.72 -22.12
CA MET A 119 -6.80 -9.90 -20.67
C MET A 119 -7.76 -10.99 -20.16
N ALA A 120 -8.38 -11.78 -21.05
CA ALA A 120 -9.46 -12.70 -20.69
C ALA A 120 -9.08 -13.78 -19.65
N GLU A 121 -7.79 -14.11 -19.54
CA GLU A 121 -7.27 -15.06 -18.54
C GLU A 121 -7.23 -14.49 -17.11
N TYR A 122 -7.23 -13.15 -16.99
CA TYR A 122 -7.09 -12.45 -15.71
C TYR A 122 -8.37 -11.72 -15.30
N LEU A 123 -9.11 -11.16 -16.25
CA LEU A 123 -10.33 -10.41 -15.97
C LEU A 123 -11.46 -11.32 -15.48
N ASN A 124 -12.04 -10.94 -14.34
CA ASN A 124 -13.14 -11.62 -13.66
C ASN A 124 -12.87 -13.08 -13.26
N ARG A 125 -11.60 -13.51 -13.30
CA ARG A 125 -11.15 -14.84 -12.84
C ARG A 125 -10.34 -14.71 -11.56
N PRO A 126 -10.32 -15.73 -10.69
CA PRO A 126 -9.37 -15.78 -9.59
C PRO A 126 -7.92 -15.75 -10.13
N VAL A 127 -7.17 -14.75 -9.69
CA VAL A 127 -5.75 -14.56 -10.01
C VAL A 127 -4.87 -14.67 -8.77
N VAL A 128 -5.42 -14.51 -7.58
CA VAL A 128 -4.70 -14.72 -6.31
C VAL A 128 -5.59 -15.49 -5.35
N THR A 129 -5.04 -16.52 -4.71
CA THR A 129 -5.68 -17.28 -3.65
C THR A 129 -4.75 -17.31 -2.44
N VAL A 130 -5.21 -16.78 -1.30
CA VAL A 130 -4.39 -16.63 -0.09
C VAL A 130 -5.15 -17.06 1.16
N ALA A 131 -4.40 -17.40 2.21
CA ALA A 131 -4.92 -17.53 3.56
C ALA A 131 -4.51 -16.31 4.40
N VAL A 132 -5.47 -15.65 5.05
CA VAL A 132 -5.24 -14.46 5.89
C VAL A 132 -5.94 -14.63 7.23
N ASP A 133 -5.24 -14.37 8.33
CA ASP A 133 -5.82 -14.49 9.67
C ASP A 133 -6.64 -13.26 10.09
N ALA A 134 -7.18 -13.28 11.32
CA ALA A 134 -7.97 -12.18 11.87
C ALA A 134 -7.15 -10.91 12.15
N GLN A 135 -5.82 -10.96 12.15
CA GLN A 135 -4.96 -9.78 12.25
C GLN A 135 -4.61 -9.21 10.87
N GLY A 136 -4.92 -9.90 9.78
CA GLY A 136 -4.50 -9.51 8.43
C GLY A 136 -3.13 -10.07 8.03
N ARG A 137 -2.55 -10.99 8.82
CA ARG A 137 -1.30 -11.66 8.45
C ARG A 137 -1.56 -12.62 7.30
N LEU A 138 -0.74 -12.53 6.27
CA LEU A 138 -0.68 -13.51 5.19
C LEU A 138 -0.07 -14.81 5.74
N VAL A 139 -0.91 -15.84 5.87
CA VAL A 139 -0.52 -17.17 6.37
C VAL A 139 0.04 -18.02 5.24
N GLU A 140 -0.58 -17.95 4.06
CA GLU A 140 -0.24 -18.79 2.91
C GLU A 140 -0.60 -18.09 1.60
N VAL A 141 0.20 -18.32 0.55
CA VAL A 141 -0.17 -18.04 -0.83
C VAL A 141 -0.38 -19.37 -1.54
N LYS A 142 -1.64 -19.70 -1.85
CA LYS A 142 -2.00 -20.93 -2.57
C LYS A 142 -1.82 -20.76 -4.08
N GLU A 143 -2.12 -19.57 -4.57
CA GLU A 143 -2.03 -19.25 -5.99
C GLU A 143 -1.73 -17.75 -6.18
N ALA A 144 -0.86 -17.43 -7.14
CA ALA A 144 -0.62 -16.08 -7.62
C ALA A 144 -0.30 -16.12 -9.12
N LYS A 145 -1.27 -15.77 -9.95
CA LYS A 145 -1.11 -15.59 -11.40
C LYS A 145 -0.55 -14.20 -11.69
N GLY A 146 0.47 -14.12 -12.54
CA GLY A 146 0.99 -12.84 -13.02
C GLY A 146 1.95 -12.12 -12.05
N GLY A 147 2.84 -12.86 -11.39
CA GLY A 147 3.90 -12.28 -10.56
C GLY A 147 4.45 -13.28 -9.53
N SER A 148 5.46 -12.87 -8.76
CA SER A 148 6.00 -13.70 -7.67
C SER A 148 5.09 -13.66 -6.44
N ALA A 149 4.77 -14.84 -5.88
CA ALA A 149 4.07 -14.97 -4.61
C ALA A 149 4.79 -14.21 -3.47
N ALA A 150 6.13 -14.11 -3.54
CA ALA A 150 6.93 -13.37 -2.57
C ALA A 150 6.51 -11.89 -2.47
N ARG A 151 5.99 -11.30 -3.55
CA ARG A 151 5.53 -9.91 -3.55
C ARG A 151 4.35 -9.67 -2.61
N LEU A 152 3.50 -10.68 -2.37
CA LEU A 152 2.37 -10.56 -1.44
C LEU A 152 2.84 -10.46 0.03
N HIS A 153 4.08 -10.85 0.34
CA HIS A 153 4.68 -10.59 1.64
C HIS A 153 5.16 -9.14 1.77
N ALA A 154 5.48 -8.43 0.69
CA ALA A 154 5.77 -7.00 0.74
C ALA A 154 4.48 -6.17 0.70
N GLU A 155 3.54 -6.57 -0.14
CA GLU A 155 2.28 -5.90 -0.42
C GLU A 155 1.10 -6.76 0.03
N LEU A 156 0.81 -6.71 1.34
CA LEU A 156 -0.27 -7.49 1.94
C LEU A 156 -1.62 -7.22 1.25
N PRO A 157 -2.52 -8.21 1.16
CA PRO A 157 -3.86 -8.06 0.57
C PRO A 157 -4.62 -6.81 1.05
N PHE A 158 -4.53 -6.51 2.35
CA PHE A 158 -5.22 -5.40 3.02
C PHE A 158 -4.27 -4.40 3.70
N ARG A 159 -3.00 -4.34 3.25
CA ARG A 159 -1.99 -3.32 3.63
C ARG A 159 -1.63 -3.16 5.12
N VAL A 160 -2.23 -3.92 6.04
CA VAL A 160 -1.97 -3.81 7.49
C VAL A 160 -1.99 -5.17 8.17
N VAL A 161 -1.14 -5.31 9.20
CA VAL A 161 -1.29 -6.34 10.24
C VAL A 161 -1.67 -5.63 11.53
N LEU A 162 -2.77 -6.03 12.14
CA LEU A 162 -3.31 -5.44 13.36
C LEU A 162 -2.60 -5.99 14.60
N PRO A 163 -2.37 -5.17 15.63
CA PRO A 163 -1.67 -5.57 16.85
C PRO A 163 -2.56 -6.47 17.74
N ASP A 164 -1.95 -7.14 18.71
CA ASP A 164 -2.66 -8.07 19.59
C ASP A 164 -3.69 -7.39 20.51
N ALA A 165 -3.43 -6.14 20.91
CA ALA A 165 -4.33 -5.31 21.70
C ALA A 165 -4.83 -4.10 20.90
N ALA A 166 -5.90 -3.44 21.35
CA ALA A 166 -6.31 -2.16 20.79
C ALA A 166 -5.20 -1.12 20.96
N PRO A 167 -4.66 -0.52 19.89
CA PRO A 167 -3.49 0.35 20.03
C PRO A 167 -3.91 1.74 20.49
N ALA A 168 -3.26 2.24 21.54
CA ALA A 168 -3.37 3.64 21.93
C ALA A 168 -2.88 4.55 20.78
N ALA A 169 -3.39 5.79 20.70
CA ALA A 169 -2.84 6.76 19.75
C ALA A 169 -1.32 6.96 20.00
N GLY A 170 -0.54 6.99 18.93
CA GLY A 170 0.93 7.03 18.96
C GLY A 170 1.61 5.68 19.17
N GLN A 171 0.89 4.61 19.54
CA GLN A 171 1.48 3.30 19.72
C GLN A 171 1.98 2.72 18.40
N THR A 172 3.18 2.15 18.43
CA THR A 172 3.84 1.56 17.27
C THR A 172 3.99 0.04 17.39
N TRP A 173 3.96 -0.66 16.27
CA TRP A 173 4.33 -2.08 16.19
C TRP A 173 4.95 -2.38 14.83
N ASN A 174 5.75 -3.45 14.78
CA ASN A 174 6.56 -3.77 13.60
C ASN A 174 6.14 -5.11 12.97
N ARG A 175 6.34 -5.18 11.66
CA ARG A 175 6.30 -6.41 10.88
C ARG A 175 7.57 -6.51 10.05
N ALA A 176 8.32 -7.60 10.24
CA ALA A 176 9.40 -7.94 9.34
C ALA A 176 8.85 -8.73 8.14
N PHE A 177 9.48 -8.54 6.98
CA PHE A 177 9.29 -9.43 5.82
C PHE A 177 10.56 -9.48 4.99
N SER A 178 10.67 -10.51 4.16
CA SER A 178 11.78 -10.65 3.22
C SER A 178 11.24 -10.66 1.79
N LEU A 179 11.96 -10.02 0.88
CA LEU A 179 11.71 -10.07 -0.56
C LEU A 179 12.87 -10.75 -1.24
N LYS A 180 12.59 -11.81 -1.97
CA LYS A 180 13.54 -12.43 -2.88
C LYS A 180 13.42 -11.78 -4.26
N LEU A 181 14.53 -11.32 -4.81
CA LEU A 181 14.58 -10.78 -6.17
C LEU A 181 14.99 -11.90 -7.13
N ASP A 182 14.03 -12.43 -7.87
CA ASP A 182 14.30 -13.39 -8.94
C ASP A 182 14.67 -12.66 -10.25
N PRO A 183 15.37 -13.33 -11.19
CA PRO A 183 15.65 -12.77 -12.50
C PRO A 183 14.38 -12.28 -13.22
N PRO A 184 14.43 -11.16 -13.97
CA PRO A 184 15.62 -10.36 -14.27
C PRO A 184 15.92 -9.25 -13.23
N LEU A 185 15.13 -9.15 -12.16
CA LEU A 185 15.25 -8.06 -11.18
C LEU A 185 16.37 -8.28 -10.15
N GLY A 186 16.87 -9.51 -10.05
CA GLY A 186 17.99 -9.90 -9.19
C GLY A 186 18.54 -11.27 -9.58
N ALA A 187 19.52 -11.75 -8.83
CA ALA A 187 20.16 -13.06 -8.98
C ALA A 187 19.62 -14.11 -7.98
N GLY A 188 18.50 -13.82 -7.31
CA GLY A 188 17.89 -14.66 -6.29
C GLY A 188 18.22 -14.23 -4.85
N GLU A 189 18.90 -13.10 -4.66
CA GLU A 189 19.18 -12.53 -3.36
C GLU A 189 17.90 -12.17 -2.59
N THR A 190 18.02 -12.17 -1.26
CA THR A 190 16.91 -11.89 -0.35
C THR A 190 17.22 -10.66 0.48
N HIS A 191 16.28 -9.73 0.53
CA HIS A 191 16.38 -8.48 1.27
C HIS A 191 15.35 -8.42 2.40
N GLU A 192 15.80 -8.05 3.60
CA GLU A 192 14.95 -7.90 4.78
C GLU A 192 14.41 -6.47 4.90
N PHE A 193 13.11 -6.35 5.13
CA PHE A 193 12.42 -5.10 5.35
C PHE A 193 11.70 -5.09 6.70
N THR A 194 11.49 -3.89 7.22
CA THR A 194 10.60 -3.65 8.37
C THR A 194 9.51 -2.67 7.97
N GLN A 195 8.26 -3.09 8.14
CA GLN A 195 7.10 -2.22 8.17
C GLN A 195 6.83 -1.79 9.61
N THR A 196 6.91 -0.48 9.86
CA THR A 196 6.49 0.13 11.11
C THR A 196 5.06 0.64 10.94
N TYR A 197 4.19 0.22 11.86
CA TYR A 197 2.82 0.70 11.97
C TYR A 197 2.71 1.65 13.15
N THR A 198 1.93 2.72 13.03
CA THR A 198 1.65 3.68 14.10
C THR A 198 0.15 3.94 14.16
N SER A 199 -0.49 3.69 15.30
CA SER A 199 -1.89 4.11 15.50
C SER A 199 -1.97 5.63 15.54
N LYS A 200 -2.68 6.24 14.60
CA LYS A 200 -2.99 7.67 14.61
C LYS A 200 -4.31 7.98 15.34
N GLY A 201 -4.92 6.96 15.96
CA GLY A 201 -6.21 7.06 16.63
C GLY A 201 -7.39 6.74 15.70
N VAL A 202 -8.60 6.96 16.21
CA VAL A 202 -9.85 6.75 15.47
C VAL A 202 -10.36 8.09 14.96
N GLN A 203 -10.66 8.16 13.66
CA GLN A 203 -11.23 9.32 12.99
C GLN A 203 -12.41 8.86 12.15
N ASP A 204 -13.57 9.51 12.30
CA ASP A 204 -14.81 9.15 11.58
C ASP A 204 -15.18 7.66 11.67
N GLY A 205 -14.93 7.05 12.84
CA GLY A 205 -15.17 5.63 13.10
C GLY A 205 -14.13 4.67 12.51
N LEU A 206 -13.10 5.18 11.83
CA LEU A 206 -12.02 4.38 11.26
C LEU A 206 -10.75 4.49 12.13
N LEU A 207 -10.12 3.36 12.43
CA LEU A 207 -8.77 3.33 12.96
C LEU A 207 -7.80 3.72 11.83
N VAL A 208 -7.11 4.84 12.01
CA VAL A 208 -6.08 5.32 11.08
C VAL A 208 -4.72 4.77 11.54
N VAL A 209 -4.04 4.05 10.65
CA VAL A 209 -2.73 3.45 10.90
C VAL A 209 -1.72 4.02 9.93
N GLY A 210 -0.75 4.76 10.45
CA GLY A 210 0.43 5.15 9.68
C GLY A 210 1.30 3.93 9.38
N VAL A 211 1.78 3.83 8.15
CA VAL A 211 2.68 2.78 7.66
C VAL A 211 3.97 3.44 7.18
N GLY A 212 5.11 2.83 7.50
CA GLY A 212 6.40 3.17 6.89
C GLY A 212 7.23 1.91 6.68
N THR A 213 7.79 1.75 5.48
CA THR A 213 8.61 0.59 5.12
C THR A 213 10.08 1.00 4.99
N ALA A 214 10.96 0.29 5.68
CA ALA A 214 12.40 0.50 5.62
C ALA A 214 13.13 -0.79 5.24
N LEU A 215 14.18 -0.65 4.43
CA LEU A 215 15.12 -1.72 4.09
C LEU A 215 16.18 -1.81 5.20
N LYS A 216 16.36 -2.99 5.79
CA LYS A 216 17.19 -3.17 6.99
C LYS A 216 18.70 -3.05 6.70
N ALA A 217 19.14 -3.58 5.57
CA ALA A 217 20.53 -3.50 5.11
C ALA A 217 20.54 -3.20 3.61
N PRO A 218 20.49 -1.92 3.21
CA PRO A 218 20.52 -1.54 1.80
C PRO A 218 21.80 -2.02 1.12
N PRO A 219 21.72 -2.56 -0.12
CA PRO A 219 22.89 -2.80 -0.96
C PRO A 219 23.83 -1.60 -1.02
N LYS A 220 25.14 -1.85 -0.99
CA LYS A 220 26.15 -0.76 -1.05
C LYS A 220 26.16 -0.07 -2.42
N THR A 221 25.92 -0.84 -3.48
CA THR A 221 25.80 -0.32 -4.83
C THR A 221 24.40 0.28 -5.01
N ALA A 222 24.31 1.55 -5.39
CA ALA A 222 23.03 2.22 -5.56
C ALA A 222 22.15 1.55 -6.65
N GLY A 223 22.75 1.04 -7.74
CA GLY A 223 22.03 0.30 -8.79
C GLY A 223 21.29 -0.94 -8.29
N GLU A 224 21.86 -1.66 -7.32
CA GLU A 224 21.22 -2.84 -6.70
C GLU A 224 19.99 -2.46 -5.84
N GLN A 225 19.83 -1.19 -5.47
CA GLN A 225 18.67 -0.73 -4.71
C GLN A 225 17.45 -0.42 -5.58
N VAL A 226 17.64 -0.17 -6.89
CA VAL A 226 16.57 0.17 -7.84
C VAL A 226 15.36 -0.77 -7.76
N PRO A 227 15.49 -2.11 -7.81
CA PRO A 227 14.35 -3.02 -7.73
C PRO A 227 13.65 -3.04 -6.35
N LEU A 228 14.29 -2.51 -5.30
CA LEU A 228 13.79 -2.51 -3.92
C LEU A 228 12.99 -1.24 -3.60
N VAL A 229 13.30 -0.13 -4.25
CA VAL A 229 12.65 1.18 -4.06
C VAL A 229 11.12 1.12 -4.11
N PRO A 230 10.48 0.39 -5.05
CA PRO A 230 9.02 0.32 -5.11
C PRO A 230 8.36 -0.28 -3.86
N MET A 231 9.11 -0.91 -2.95
CA MET A 231 8.60 -1.49 -1.70
C MET A 231 8.59 -0.50 -0.53
N LEU A 232 9.20 0.69 -0.67
CA LEU A 232 9.37 1.68 0.39
C LEU A 232 8.10 2.52 0.63
N TRP A 233 6.95 1.85 0.68
CA TRP A 233 5.66 2.50 0.90
C TRP A 233 5.59 3.14 2.29
N ALA A 234 5.11 4.37 2.33
CA ALA A 234 4.73 5.10 3.53
C ALA A 234 3.42 5.86 3.33
N GLY A 235 2.63 6.03 4.39
CA GLY A 235 1.34 6.72 4.33
C GLY A 235 0.36 6.16 5.34
N ASP A 236 -0.93 6.17 5.00
CA ASP A 236 -1.99 5.78 5.93
C ASP A 236 -2.86 4.63 5.39
N VAL A 237 -3.26 3.76 6.30
CA VAL A 237 -4.24 2.69 6.12
C VAL A 237 -5.42 2.95 7.05
N TYR A 238 -6.62 2.75 6.54
CA TYR A 238 -7.87 3.00 7.25
C TYR A 238 -8.57 1.66 7.46
N PHE A 239 -8.82 1.33 8.72
CA PHE A 239 -9.49 0.10 9.12
C PHE A 239 -10.80 0.43 9.85
N ASP A 240 -11.88 -0.27 9.52
CA ASP A 240 -13.18 -0.15 10.19
C ASP A 240 -13.24 -1.21 11.32
N PRO A 241 -13.01 -0.83 12.59
CA PRO A 241 -13.02 -1.78 13.70
C PRO A 241 -14.42 -2.31 14.01
N ALA A 242 -15.48 -1.55 13.71
CA ALA A 242 -16.85 -1.95 13.97
C ALA A 242 -17.25 -3.09 13.01
N ALA A 243 -17.04 -2.90 11.70
CA ALA A 243 -17.29 -3.94 10.70
C ALA A 243 -16.18 -5.00 10.63
N GLY A 244 -15.00 -4.72 11.19
CA GLY A 244 -13.84 -5.62 11.15
C GLY A 244 -13.33 -5.80 9.73
N ARG A 245 -13.09 -4.70 8.99
CA ARG A 245 -12.64 -4.76 7.60
C ARG A 245 -11.72 -3.61 7.24
N TYR A 246 -10.84 -3.85 6.27
CA TYR A 246 -10.05 -2.81 5.64
C TYR A 246 -10.96 -1.89 4.82
N HIS A 247 -10.71 -0.59 4.91
CA HIS A 247 -11.53 0.44 4.28
C HIS A 247 -10.79 1.12 3.13
N ALA A 248 -9.56 1.60 3.37
CA ALA A 248 -8.82 2.37 2.39
C ALA A 248 -7.32 2.41 2.69
N SER A 249 -6.54 2.87 1.72
CA SER A 249 -5.17 3.35 1.96
C SER A 249 -4.78 4.52 1.07
N ARG A 250 -3.83 5.31 1.55
CA ARG A 250 -3.21 6.45 0.89
C ARG A 250 -1.71 6.34 1.13
N LEU A 251 -0.98 5.78 0.17
CA LEU A 251 0.43 5.47 0.29
C LEU A 251 1.24 6.21 -0.78
N SER A 252 2.51 6.42 -0.48
CA SER A 252 3.48 6.92 -1.44
C SER A 252 4.83 6.27 -1.21
N ALA A 253 5.65 6.20 -2.25
CA ALA A 253 7.03 5.78 -2.18
C ALA A 253 7.86 6.76 -2.99
N LYS A 254 8.97 7.22 -2.42
CA LYS A 254 9.90 8.14 -3.09
C LYS A 254 11.32 7.75 -2.75
N ALA A 255 12.18 7.70 -3.76
CA ALA A 255 13.61 7.54 -3.55
C ALA A 255 14.39 8.29 -4.64
N GLU A 256 15.61 8.66 -4.27
CA GLU A 256 16.60 9.20 -5.19
C GLU A 256 17.92 8.49 -4.93
N LEU A 257 18.47 7.90 -5.97
CA LEU A 257 19.69 7.10 -5.95
C LEU A 257 20.71 7.80 -6.86
N PRO A 258 21.57 8.68 -6.31
CA PRO A 258 22.66 9.26 -7.07
C PRO A 258 23.69 8.19 -7.42
N ASN A 259 24.35 8.37 -8.56
CA ASN A 259 25.39 7.50 -9.07
C ASN A 259 24.99 6.01 -9.15
N HIS A 260 23.74 5.71 -9.48
CA HIS A 260 23.22 4.34 -9.47
C HIS A 260 23.87 3.44 -10.53
N LEU A 261 24.39 4.02 -11.61
CA LEU A 261 25.18 3.37 -12.66
C LEU A 261 26.60 3.99 -12.80
N GLY A 262 27.11 4.63 -11.74
CA GLY A 262 28.41 5.32 -11.75
C GLY A 262 28.28 6.84 -11.70
N GLU A 263 29.41 7.54 -11.65
CA GLU A 263 29.45 9.00 -11.47
C GLU A 263 28.61 9.75 -12.53
N GLY A 264 27.81 10.73 -12.08
CA GLY A 264 26.97 11.56 -12.96
C GLY A 264 25.62 10.95 -13.33
N THR A 265 25.37 9.69 -12.94
CA THR A 265 24.07 9.02 -13.15
C THR A 265 23.12 9.26 -11.97
N ARG A 266 21.81 9.08 -12.19
CA ARG A 266 20.79 9.28 -11.14
C ARG A 266 19.53 8.49 -11.46
N TYR A 267 18.95 7.86 -10.44
CA TYR A 267 17.62 7.26 -10.52
C TYR A 267 16.69 7.93 -9.51
N ALA A 268 15.58 8.48 -9.97
CA ALA A 268 14.54 9.06 -9.13
C ALA A 268 13.22 8.33 -9.36
N TYR A 269 12.61 7.89 -8.26
CA TYR A 269 11.34 7.19 -8.26
C TYR A 269 10.34 7.94 -7.40
N GLN A 270 9.13 8.10 -7.92
CA GLN A 270 7.99 8.55 -7.14
C GLN A 270 6.78 7.72 -7.49
N SER A 271 6.03 7.29 -6.49
CA SER A 271 4.79 6.58 -6.67
C SER A 271 3.76 7.03 -5.63
N THR A 272 2.52 7.20 -6.06
CA THR A 272 1.36 7.39 -5.19
C THR A 272 0.37 6.26 -5.40
N TYR A 273 -0.29 5.84 -4.33
CA TYR A 273 -1.23 4.73 -4.33
C TYR A 273 -2.43 5.12 -3.48
N THR A 274 -3.61 5.01 -4.07
CA THR A 274 -4.88 5.16 -3.35
C THR A 274 -5.69 3.91 -3.56
N GLU A 275 -6.32 3.44 -2.50
CA GLU A 275 -7.29 2.38 -2.56
C GLU A 275 -8.50 2.70 -1.69
N ASP A 276 -9.70 2.45 -2.21
CA ASP A 276 -10.95 2.70 -1.53
C ASP A 276 -11.90 1.51 -1.67
N LEU A 277 -12.49 1.09 -0.55
CA LEU A 277 -13.60 0.14 -0.54
C LEU A 277 -14.79 0.77 -1.26
N LEU A 278 -15.32 0.06 -2.25
CA LEU A 278 -16.56 0.43 -2.89
C LEU A 278 -17.72 -0.04 -2.00
N THR A 279 -18.41 0.92 -1.39
CA THR A 279 -19.68 0.67 -0.71
C THR A 279 -20.73 0.33 -1.76
N LYS A 280 -21.37 -0.83 -1.62
CA LYS A 280 -22.64 -1.11 -2.29
C LYS A 280 -23.78 -0.60 -1.43
#